data_AF-A0AB34JGJ7-F1
#
_entry.id   AF-A0AB34JGJ7-F1
#
_cell.length_a   1.000
_cell.length_b   1.000
_cell.length_c   1.000
_cell.angle_alpha   90.00
_cell.angle_beta   90.00
_cell.angle_gamma   90.00
#
_symmetry.space_group_name_H-M   'P 1'
#
loop_
_entity.id
_entity.type
_entity.pdbx_description
1 polymer ?
#
loop_
_entity_poly.entity_id
_entity_poly.type
_entity_poly.pdbx_seq_one_letter_code
_entity_poly.pdbx_strand_id
1 'polypeptide(L)'
;MPVLYHERQQSALCGQHCLNNLLQGPYFTEVDLAQIAQQLDAREAALMMENGVDDETRRFLARGSQNVGDDGNFSVQVLATALQGLELTLEDTRRPEARVAIRKPHFEQGFILHRQAHWYAVRKVDGLWWQINSTQPLPEQMTEAHLSATLAQLVADNWTVFVVRGKLPAPTPPSADALASNWVDTARPAADRLQDGGAGGAPAEPKKPSFVAFTGAGQTLGGGPAAAAAGAAAMSEEQQLAVALALSDELALTQRLERRLPAEPPEGVAAARVLVRMPDGARASRKFAAEATLQSLVDFVLVQLAAGGHSAHHASGRWQLSSQYPALKLAFSSRTACMENSEHEALTFASAGLAPSAQLHLAAA
;
A
#
# COMPACT_ATOMS: atom_id res chain seq x y z
N MET A 1 -13.20 30.43 -18.34
CA MET A 1 -12.17 29.41 -18.64
C MET A 1 -12.70 28.09 -18.12
N PRO A 2 -12.74 27.02 -18.93
CA PRO A 2 -13.22 25.72 -18.45
C PRO A 2 -12.16 25.14 -17.51
N VAL A 3 -12.42 25.26 -16.21
CA VAL A 3 -11.54 24.78 -15.15
C VAL A 3 -12.12 23.51 -14.54
N LEU A 4 -11.24 22.56 -14.23
CA LEU A 4 -11.60 21.28 -13.65
C LEU A 4 -10.95 21.15 -12.28
N TYR A 5 -11.71 20.76 -11.28
CA TYR A 5 -11.13 20.38 -10.00
C TYR A 5 -10.65 18.92 -10.07
N HIS A 6 -9.38 18.71 -9.73
CA HIS A 6 -8.70 17.43 -9.64
C HIS A 6 -7.84 17.38 -8.37
N GLU A 7 -8.34 16.68 -7.38
CA GLU A 7 -7.67 16.35 -6.14
C GLU A 7 -6.96 15.00 -6.30
N ARG A 8 -5.63 15.04 -6.15
CA ARG A 8 -4.78 13.85 -6.21
C ARG A 8 -4.73 13.17 -4.86
N GLN A 9 -4.72 11.84 -4.87
CA GLN A 9 -4.55 11.08 -3.63
C GLN A 9 -3.07 10.98 -3.25
N GLN A 10 -2.79 11.12 -1.97
CA GLN A 10 -1.46 10.92 -1.39
C GLN A 10 -1.39 9.65 -0.53
N SER A 11 -2.54 9.03 -0.25
CA SER A 11 -2.72 7.81 0.55
C SER A 11 -3.84 6.93 -0.06
N ALA A 12 -4.20 5.84 0.61
CA ALA A 12 -5.27 4.92 0.19
C ALA A 12 -6.71 5.49 0.36
N LEU A 13 -6.87 6.79 0.61
CA LEU A 13 -8.16 7.48 0.78
C LEU A 13 -8.88 7.78 -0.54
N CYS A 14 -9.01 6.79 -1.43
CA CYS A 14 -9.53 7.01 -2.77
C CYS A 14 -11.01 7.45 -2.78
N GLY A 15 -11.81 7.06 -1.78
CA GLY A 15 -13.21 7.44 -1.64
C GLY A 15 -13.43 8.95 -1.49
N GLN A 16 -12.63 9.62 -0.65
CA GLN A 16 -12.70 11.07 -0.45
C GLN A 16 -12.43 11.82 -1.76
N HIS A 17 -11.28 11.55 -2.36
CA HIS A 17 -10.85 12.24 -3.58
C HIS A 17 -11.81 11.94 -4.73
N CYS A 18 -12.37 10.73 -4.80
CA CYS A 18 -13.41 10.39 -5.78
C CYS A 18 -14.65 11.29 -5.66
N LEU A 19 -15.18 11.50 -4.44
CA LEU A 19 -16.33 12.38 -4.22
C LEU A 19 -16.02 13.84 -4.53
N ASN A 20 -14.88 14.35 -4.06
CA ASN A 20 -14.47 15.73 -4.31
C ASN A 20 -14.25 16.01 -5.80
N ASN A 21 -13.63 15.05 -6.51
CA ASN A 21 -13.45 15.12 -7.96
C ASN A 21 -14.80 15.08 -8.70
N LEU A 22 -15.75 14.26 -8.26
CA LEU A 22 -17.09 14.23 -8.85
C LEU A 22 -17.84 15.56 -8.64
N LEU A 23 -17.78 16.11 -7.42
CA LEU A 23 -18.47 17.34 -7.02
C LEU A 23 -17.72 18.60 -7.45
N GLN A 24 -16.55 18.45 -8.08
CA GLN A 24 -15.74 19.54 -8.57
C GLN A 24 -15.36 20.56 -7.47
N GLY A 25 -14.97 20.05 -6.29
CA GLY A 25 -14.47 20.85 -5.17
C GLY A 25 -14.21 20.03 -3.91
N PRO A 26 -13.59 20.62 -2.87
CA PRO A 26 -13.31 19.95 -1.60
C PRO A 26 -14.55 19.92 -0.69
N TYR A 27 -15.53 19.07 -1.02
CA TYR A 27 -16.79 18.97 -0.24
C TYR A 27 -16.66 18.09 1.00
N PHE A 28 -15.81 17.06 0.93
CA PHE A 28 -15.64 16.08 1.99
C PHE A 28 -14.17 15.97 2.40
N THR A 29 -13.97 15.83 3.70
CA THR A 29 -12.71 15.42 4.30
C THR A 29 -12.78 13.97 4.78
N GLU A 30 -11.63 13.36 5.07
CA GLU A 30 -11.54 12.03 5.69
C GLU A 30 -12.37 11.95 6.97
N VAL A 31 -12.33 13.02 7.79
CA VAL A 31 -13.06 13.10 9.06
C VAL A 31 -14.56 13.05 8.84
N ASP A 32 -15.06 13.74 7.81
CA ASP A 32 -16.49 13.75 7.49
C ASP A 32 -16.97 12.36 7.07
N LEU A 33 -16.20 11.67 6.22
CA LEU A 33 -16.54 10.31 5.77
C LEU A 33 -16.43 9.29 6.90
N ALA A 34 -15.44 9.43 7.79
CA ALA A 34 -15.32 8.60 8.97
C ALA A 34 -16.50 8.77 9.94
N GLN A 35 -17.01 10.00 10.12
CA GLN A 35 -18.21 10.25 10.91
C GLN A 35 -19.45 9.61 10.29
N ILE A 36 -19.62 9.71 8.97
CA ILE A 36 -20.72 9.04 8.25
C ILE A 36 -20.63 7.52 8.43
N ALA A 37 -19.43 6.94 8.30
CA ALA A 37 -19.22 5.52 8.50
C ALA A 37 -19.60 5.07 9.93
N GLN A 38 -19.15 5.79 10.96
CA GLN A 38 -19.51 5.50 12.35
C GLN A 38 -21.03 5.58 12.60
N GLN A 39 -21.71 6.54 11.96
CA GLN A 39 -23.16 6.65 12.05
C GLN A 39 -23.88 5.47 11.38
N LEU A 40 -23.35 4.98 10.26
CA LEU A 40 -23.88 3.80 9.58
C LEU A 40 -23.66 2.54 10.45
N ASP A 41 -22.46 2.35 10.98
CA ASP A 41 -22.16 1.23 11.88
C ASP A 41 -23.08 1.24 13.10
N ALA A 42 -23.33 2.42 13.69
CA ALA A 42 -24.24 2.57 14.84
C ALA A 42 -25.70 2.23 14.48
N ARG A 43 -26.17 2.60 13.29
CA ARG A 43 -27.51 2.26 12.80
C ARG A 43 -27.64 0.77 12.51
N GLU A 44 -26.64 0.17 11.87
CA GLU A 44 -26.59 -1.27 11.60
C GLU A 44 -26.59 -2.06 12.92
N ALA A 45 -25.78 -1.64 13.90
CA ALA A 45 -25.78 -2.23 15.24
C ALA A 45 -27.14 -2.10 15.94
N ALA A 46 -27.80 -0.93 15.85
CA ALA A 46 -29.11 -0.72 16.45
C ALA A 46 -30.19 -1.62 15.84
N LEU A 47 -30.19 -1.77 14.50
CA LEU A 47 -31.13 -2.65 13.79
C LEU A 47 -30.91 -4.13 14.13
N MET A 48 -29.66 -4.55 14.29
CA MET A 48 -29.35 -5.92 14.73
C MET A 48 -29.83 -6.17 16.17
N MET A 49 -29.66 -5.19 17.06
CA MET A 49 -30.15 -5.27 18.44
C MET A 49 -31.67 -5.25 18.58
N GLU A 50 -32.41 -4.73 17.59
CA GLU A 50 -33.87 -4.64 17.60
C GLU A 50 -34.55 -6.03 17.58
N ASN A 51 -33.87 -7.04 16.98
CA ASN A 51 -34.34 -8.42 16.95
C ASN A 51 -33.81 -9.29 18.12
N GLY A 52 -33.14 -8.68 19.09
CA GLY A 52 -32.52 -9.33 20.25
C GLY A 52 -31.02 -9.60 20.07
N VAL A 53 -30.30 -9.79 21.18
CA VAL A 53 -28.84 -10.03 21.16
C VAL A 53 -28.55 -11.52 21.03
N ASP A 54 -28.49 -11.99 19.79
CA ASP A 54 -28.04 -13.33 19.42
C ASP A 54 -26.51 -13.41 19.27
N ASP A 55 -26.00 -14.62 19.01
CA ASP A 55 -24.57 -14.85 18.80
C ASP A 55 -24.04 -14.15 17.54
N GLU A 56 -24.91 -13.87 16.56
CA GLU A 56 -24.58 -13.11 15.35
C GLU A 56 -24.36 -11.63 15.68
N THR A 57 -25.22 -11.01 16.48
CA THR A 57 -25.07 -9.64 16.97
C THR A 57 -23.80 -9.47 17.79
N ARG A 58 -23.47 -10.43 18.68
CA ARG A 58 -22.18 -10.40 19.42
C ARG A 58 -20.97 -10.46 18.50
N ARG A 59 -21.02 -11.30 17.46
CA ARG A 59 -19.93 -11.41 16.47
C ARG A 59 -19.82 -10.15 15.61
N PHE A 60 -20.94 -9.54 15.24
CA PHE A 60 -20.97 -8.29 14.48
C PHE A 60 -20.27 -7.16 15.26
N LEU A 61 -20.64 -6.97 16.54
CA LEU A 61 -20.02 -5.97 17.41
C LEU A 61 -18.53 -6.23 17.66
N ALA A 62 -18.12 -7.49 17.73
CA ALA A 62 -16.71 -7.86 17.92
C ALA A 62 -15.82 -7.63 16.68
N ARG A 63 -16.41 -7.55 15.47
CA ARG A 63 -15.67 -7.35 14.21
C ARG A 63 -15.27 -5.89 13.95
N GLY A 64 -15.80 -4.93 14.72
CA GLY A 64 -15.53 -3.51 14.52
C GLY A 64 -16.29 -2.91 13.32
N SER A 65 -15.84 -1.73 12.87
CA SER A 65 -16.43 -1.02 11.72
C SER A 65 -16.27 -1.83 10.44
N GLN A 66 -17.37 -2.02 9.70
CA GLN A 66 -17.34 -2.62 8.35
C GLN A 66 -17.35 -1.55 7.26
N ASN A 67 -17.63 -0.30 7.63
CA ASN A 67 -17.77 0.82 6.70
C ASN A 67 -16.45 1.57 6.43
N VAL A 68 -15.44 1.37 7.30
CA VAL A 68 -14.05 1.82 7.13
C VAL A 68 -13.12 0.61 7.21
N GLY A 69 -12.30 0.40 6.18
CA GLY A 69 -11.26 -0.63 6.16
C GLY A 69 -9.98 -0.20 6.89
N ASP A 70 -9.16 -1.18 7.28
CA ASP A 70 -7.87 -0.96 7.95
C ASP A 70 -6.86 -0.18 7.07
N ASP A 71 -7.10 -0.13 5.77
CA ASP A 71 -6.37 0.62 4.75
C ASP A 71 -6.89 2.05 4.56
N GLY A 72 -7.95 2.45 5.26
CA GLY A 72 -8.60 3.75 5.12
C GLY A 72 -9.61 3.82 3.97
N ASN A 73 -9.93 2.70 3.32
CA ASN A 73 -10.96 2.68 2.29
C ASN A 73 -12.37 2.72 2.89
N PHE A 74 -13.25 3.48 2.25
CA PHE A 74 -14.65 3.59 2.63
C PHE A 74 -15.54 2.62 1.83
N SER A 75 -16.56 2.08 2.49
CA SER A 75 -17.59 1.28 1.82
C SER A 75 -18.42 2.12 0.86
N VAL A 76 -19.08 1.45 -0.09
CA VAL A 76 -20.01 2.11 -1.03
C VAL A 76 -21.18 2.79 -0.30
N GLN A 77 -21.61 2.26 0.86
CA GLN A 77 -22.72 2.82 1.64
C GLN A 77 -22.35 4.20 2.22
N VAL A 78 -21.09 4.38 2.63
CA VAL A 78 -20.58 5.68 3.09
C VAL A 78 -20.65 6.69 1.95
N LEU A 79 -20.16 6.33 0.76
CA LEU A 79 -20.19 7.19 -0.44
C LEU A 79 -21.64 7.55 -0.84
N ALA A 80 -22.54 6.56 -0.82
CA ALA A 80 -23.95 6.76 -1.14
C ALA A 80 -24.63 7.70 -0.14
N THR A 81 -24.36 7.53 1.16
CA THR A 81 -24.94 8.36 2.22
C THR A 81 -24.41 9.79 2.17
N ALA A 82 -23.12 9.97 1.87
CA ALA A 82 -22.51 11.28 1.67
C ALA A 82 -23.17 12.03 0.50
N LEU A 83 -23.39 11.36 -0.63
CA LEU A 83 -24.09 11.92 -1.79
C LEU A 83 -25.57 12.22 -1.49
N GLN A 84 -26.24 11.35 -0.72
CA GLN A 84 -27.63 11.55 -0.34
C GLN A 84 -27.82 12.85 0.47
N GLY A 85 -26.85 13.23 1.29
CA GLY A 85 -26.85 14.51 2.02
C GLY A 85 -26.86 15.74 1.10
N LEU A 86 -26.48 15.59 -0.17
CA LEU A 86 -26.49 16.62 -1.21
C LEU A 86 -27.64 16.45 -2.22
N GLU A 87 -28.66 15.64 -1.89
CA GLU A 87 -29.77 15.30 -2.78
C GLU A 87 -29.33 14.58 -4.08
N LEU A 88 -28.18 13.89 -4.02
CA LEU A 88 -27.66 13.08 -5.11
C LEU A 88 -27.92 11.60 -4.82
N THR A 89 -28.27 10.85 -5.85
CA THR A 89 -28.49 9.40 -5.73
C THR A 89 -27.40 8.64 -6.46
N LEU A 90 -26.85 7.64 -5.78
CA LEU A 90 -25.87 6.72 -6.34
C LEU A 90 -26.59 5.45 -6.78
N GLU A 91 -26.65 5.20 -8.08
CA GLU A 91 -27.34 4.04 -8.63
C GLU A 91 -26.41 3.01 -9.27
N ASP A 92 -26.52 1.75 -8.85
CA ASP A 92 -25.77 0.65 -9.42
C ASP A 92 -26.27 0.29 -10.81
N THR A 93 -25.39 0.38 -11.80
CA THR A 93 -25.72 0.09 -13.20
C THR A 93 -25.98 -1.39 -13.47
N ARG A 94 -25.77 -2.30 -12.53
CA ARG A 94 -26.23 -3.70 -12.62
C ARG A 94 -27.75 -3.80 -12.57
N ARG A 95 -28.44 -2.80 -12.00
CA ARG A 95 -29.91 -2.73 -11.99
C ARG A 95 -30.45 -2.42 -13.39
N PRO A 96 -31.53 -3.10 -13.83
CA PRO A 96 -32.08 -2.92 -15.17
C PRO A 96 -32.40 -1.47 -15.53
N GLU A 97 -32.93 -0.66 -14.59
CA GLU A 97 -33.26 0.74 -14.86
C GLU A 97 -32.01 1.61 -15.08
N ALA A 98 -30.93 1.31 -14.36
CA ALA A 98 -29.68 2.06 -14.43
C ALA A 98 -28.76 1.60 -15.58
N ARG A 99 -28.95 0.39 -16.13
CA ARG A 99 -28.19 -0.11 -17.30
C ARG A 99 -28.32 0.77 -18.54
N VAL A 100 -29.40 1.54 -18.65
CA VAL A 100 -29.62 2.47 -19.78
C VAL A 100 -28.53 3.56 -19.80
N ALA A 101 -28.03 3.97 -18.63
CA ALA A 101 -26.98 4.96 -18.47
C ALA A 101 -25.68 4.57 -19.19
N ILE A 102 -25.34 3.27 -19.22
CA ILE A 102 -24.15 2.76 -19.91
C ILE A 102 -24.28 2.90 -21.44
N ARG A 103 -25.49 2.68 -21.98
CA ARG A 103 -25.73 2.73 -23.43
C ARG A 103 -25.87 4.16 -23.95
N LYS A 104 -26.30 5.07 -23.09
CA LYS A 104 -26.55 6.48 -23.42
C LYS A 104 -25.94 7.39 -22.36
N PRO A 105 -24.60 7.41 -22.22
CA PRO A 105 -23.95 8.24 -21.21
C PRO A 105 -24.23 9.72 -21.43
N HIS A 106 -24.59 10.18 -22.64
CA HIS A 106 -24.91 11.57 -22.94
C HIS A 106 -25.86 12.26 -21.95
N PHE A 107 -26.90 11.54 -21.51
CA PHE A 107 -27.97 12.08 -20.65
C PHE A 107 -27.55 12.16 -19.18
N GLU A 108 -26.47 11.49 -18.82
CA GLU A 108 -25.98 11.45 -17.46
C GLU A 108 -24.90 12.51 -17.26
N GLN A 109 -24.66 12.81 -15.99
CA GLN A 109 -23.80 13.91 -15.58
C GLN A 109 -22.50 13.43 -14.92
N GLY A 110 -22.50 12.23 -14.36
CA GLY A 110 -21.31 11.65 -13.74
C GLY A 110 -21.48 10.18 -13.39
N PHE A 111 -20.35 9.50 -13.26
CA PHE A 111 -20.25 8.11 -12.85
C PHE A 111 -19.18 7.97 -11.76
N ILE A 112 -19.40 7.03 -10.86
CA ILE A 112 -18.38 6.53 -9.93
C ILE A 112 -18.04 5.11 -10.34
N LEU A 113 -16.76 4.83 -10.47
CA LEU A 113 -16.23 3.54 -10.90
C LEU A 113 -15.41 2.94 -9.76
N HIS A 114 -15.55 1.64 -9.57
CA HIS A 114 -14.78 0.90 -8.58
C HIS A 114 -14.12 -0.31 -9.23
N ARG A 115 -12.80 -0.24 -9.36
CA ARG A 115 -11.96 -1.22 -10.03
C ARG A 115 -10.76 -1.54 -9.15
N GLN A 116 -10.49 -2.81 -8.89
CA GLN A 116 -9.33 -3.28 -8.10
C GLN A 116 -9.17 -2.55 -6.75
N ALA A 117 -10.26 -2.43 -5.98
CA ALA A 117 -10.27 -1.73 -4.69
C ALA A 117 -9.91 -0.22 -4.77
N HIS A 118 -10.20 0.42 -5.91
CA HIS A 118 -9.95 1.84 -6.14
C HIS A 118 -11.17 2.56 -6.69
N TRP A 119 -11.56 3.65 -6.03
CA TRP A 119 -12.67 4.53 -6.42
C TRP A 119 -12.17 5.69 -7.29
N TYR A 120 -12.82 5.93 -8.42
CA TYR A 120 -12.55 7.10 -9.25
C TYR A 120 -13.80 7.62 -9.95
N ALA A 121 -13.80 8.91 -10.26
CA ALA A 121 -14.95 9.60 -10.83
C ALA A 121 -14.78 9.83 -12.33
N VAL A 122 -15.89 9.79 -13.06
CA VAL A 122 -15.99 10.28 -14.42
C VAL A 122 -17.08 11.35 -14.45
N ARG A 123 -16.77 12.57 -14.90
CA ARG A 123 -17.65 13.73 -14.80
C ARG A 123 -17.79 14.42 -16.15
N LYS A 124 -19.00 14.83 -16.49
CA LYS A 124 -19.28 15.71 -17.62
C LYS A 124 -19.13 17.16 -17.15
N VAL A 125 -18.18 17.90 -17.73
CA VAL A 125 -17.94 19.32 -17.46
C VAL A 125 -17.89 20.06 -18.79
N ASP A 126 -18.69 21.13 -18.92
CA ASP A 126 -18.83 21.93 -20.15
C ASP A 126 -19.09 21.09 -21.42
N GLY A 127 -19.84 20.00 -21.27
CA GLY A 127 -20.19 19.09 -22.37
C GLY A 127 -19.13 18.05 -22.72
N LEU A 128 -17.94 18.12 -22.11
CA LEU A 128 -16.85 17.17 -22.29
C LEU A 128 -16.80 16.17 -21.13
N TRP A 129 -16.42 14.93 -21.44
CA TRP A 129 -16.25 13.88 -20.44
C TRP A 129 -14.81 13.83 -19.95
N TRP A 130 -14.64 13.78 -18.64
CA TRP A 130 -13.35 13.70 -17.98
C TRP A 130 -13.32 12.51 -17.03
N GLN A 131 -12.31 11.67 -17.18
CA GLN A 131 -11.93 10.69 -16.18
C GLN A 131 -11.01 11.37 -15.17
N ILE A 132 -11.49 11.50 -13.95
CA ILE A 132 -10.82 12.23 -12.88
C ILE A 132 -10.36 11.23 -11.83
N ASN A 133 -9.27 10.54 -12.16
CA ASN A 133 -8.66 9.55 -11.30
C ASN A 133 -7.63 10.22 -10.39
N SER A 134 -7.80 10.06 -9.08
CA SER A 134 -6.90 10.62 -8.06
C SER A 134 -5.48 10.05 -8.10
N THR A 135 -5.29 8.85 -8.67
CA THR A 135 -3.95 8.24 -8.87
C THR A 135 -3.22 8.80 -10.08
N GLN A 136 -3.93 9.41 -11.02
CA GLN A 136 -3.33 9.98 -12.22
C GLN A 136 -2.83 11.40 -11.93
N PRO A 137 -1.76 11.86 -12.60
CA PRO A 137 -1.23 13.21 -12.41
C PRO A 137 -2.17 14.29 -12.96
N LEU A 138 -2.97 13.96 -13.98
CA LEU A 138 -3.89 14.86 -14.65
C LEU A 138 -5.18 14.11 -15.02
N PRO A 139 -6.31 14.84 -15.13
CA PRO A 139 -7.56 14.29 -15.64
C PRO A 139 -7.44 13.97 -17.14
N GLU A 140 -8.03 12.85 -17.54
CA GLU A 140 -8.02 12.38 -18.93
C GLU A 140 -9.34 12.73 -19.62
N GLN A 141 -9.25 13.38 -20.78
CA GLN A 141 -10.42 13.70 -21.59
C GLN A 141 -10.87 12.47 -22.38
N MET A 142 -12.16 12.15 -22.33
CA MET A 142 -12.74 11.03 -23.06
C MET A 142 -13.79 11.52 -24.06
N THR A 143 -13.88 10.86 -25.20
CA THR A 143 -15.03 11.00 -26.10
C THR A 143 -16.20 10.17 -25.57
N GLU A 144 -17.42 10.52 -25.97
CA GLU A 144 -18.61 9.77 -25.55
C GLU A 144 -18.58 8.30 -26.02
N ALA A 145 -18.05 8.06 -27.23
CA ALA A 145 -17.87 6.71 -27.76
C ALA A 145 -16.84 5.92 -26.93
N HIS A 146 -15.73 6.56 -26.56
CA HIS A 146 -14.71 5.93 -25.71
C HIS A 146 -15.27 5.62 -24.32
N LEU A 147 -16.00 6.57 -23.70
CA LEU A 147 -16.66 6.36 -22.42
C LEU A 147 -17.63 5.17 -22.47
N SER A 148 -18.50 5.11 -23.48
CA SER A 148 -19.47 4.01 -23.64
C SER A 148 -18.78 2.65 -23.73
N ALA A 149 -17.68 2.57 -24.50
CA ALA A 149 -16.87 1.35 -24.62
C ALA A 149 -16.22 0.96 -23.29
N THR A 150 -15.61 1.92 -22.59
CA THR A 150 -14.98 1.70 -21.29
C THR A 150 -15.98 1.23 -20.24
N LEU A 151 -17.16 1.85 -20.15
CA LEU A 151 -18.22 1.43 -19.21
C LEU A 151 -18.72 0.02 -19.53
N ALA A 152 -18.91 -0.29 -20.83
CA ALA A 152 -19.33 -1.63 -21.24
C ALA A 152 -18.28 -2.70 -20.91
N GLN A 153 -16.99 -2.39 -21.10
CA GLN A 153 -15.90 -3.28 -20.74
C GLN A 153 -15.81 -3.49 -19.23
N LEU A 154 -15.92 -2.43 -18.43
CA LEU A 154 -15.91 -2.54 -16.96
C LEU A 154 -17.02 -3.47 -16.46
N VAL A 155 -18.22 -3.35 -17.03
CA VAL A 155 -19.33 -4.25 -16.68
C VAL A 155 -19.08 -5.69 -17.16
N ALA A 156 -18.48 -5.88 -18.34
CA ALA A 156 -18.12 -7.20 -18.85
C ALA A 156 -17.05 -7.89 -17.98
N ASP A 157 -16.08 -7.12 -17.50
CA ASP A 157 -15.03 -7.55 -16.56
C ASP A 157 -15.55 -7.71 -15.12
N ASN A 158 -16.86 -7.55 -14.91
CA ASN A 158 -17.54 -7.70 -13.63
C ASN A 158 -17.11 -6.67 -12.56
N TRP A 159 -16.65 -5.50 -13.01
CA TRP A 159 -16.42 -4.33 -12.15
C TRP A 159 -17.71 -3.57 -11.87
N THR A 160 -17.71 -2.87 -10.74
CA THR A 160 -18.88 -2.11 -10.27
C THR A 160 -18.85 -0.68 -10.82
N VAL A 161 -19.93 -0.31 -11.49
CA VAL A 161 -20.14 1.00 -12.10
C VAL A 161 -21.41 1.60 -11.51
N PHE A 162 -21.30 2.82 -11.00
CA PHE A 162 -22.41 3.56 -10.43
C PHE A 162 -22.68 4.82 -11.26
N VAL A 163 -23.95 5.07 -11.58
CA VAL A 163 -24.40 6.34 -12.17
C VAL A 163 -24.84 7.27 -11.06
N VAL A 164 -24.42 8.54 -11.13
CA VAL A 164 -24.81 9.55 -10.15
C VAL A 164 -25.91 10.40 -10.75
N ARG A 165 -27.07 10.43 -10.10
CA ARG A 165 -28.23 11.23 -10.51
C ARG A 165 -28.51 12.34 -9.52
N GLY A 166 -29.15 13.39 -10.02
CA GLY A 166 -29.42 14.62 -9.27
C GLY A 166 -28.69 15.82 -9.87
N LYS A 167 -28.75 16.95 -9.15
CA LYS A 167 -28.17 18.22 -9.61
C LYS A 167 -26.73 18.35 -9.09
N LEU A 168 -25.79 17.82 -9.85
CA LEU A 168 -24.38 17.97 -9.51
C LEU A 168 -23.94 19.44 -9.62
N PRO A 169 -23.13 19.94 -8.67
CA PRO A 169 -22.65 21.32 -8.67
C PRO A 169 -21.81 21.61 -9.91
N ALA A 170 -21.82 22.88 -10.33
CA ALA A 170 -20.94 23.39 -11.36
C ALA A 170 -19.54 23.61 -10.77
N PRO A 171 -18.45 23.38 -11.54
CA PRO A 171 -17.11 23.71 -11.10
C PRO A 171 -17.05 25.21 -10.77
N THR A 172 -16.81 25.54 -9.51
CA THR A 172 -16.75 26.93 -9.05
C THR A 172 -15.33 27.21 -8.55
N PRO A 173 -14.44 27.79 -9.37
CA PRO A 173 -13.09 28.11 -8.93
C PRO A 173 -13.11 29.18 -7.83
N PRO A 174 -12.24 29.07 -6.80
CA PRO A 174 -12.11 30.09 -5.77
C PRO A 174 -11.34 31.30 -6.32
N SER A 175 -12.06 32.21 -6.99
CA SER A 175 -11.55 33.45 -7.61
C SER A 175 -10.53 33.23 -8.74
N ALA A 176 -10.47 34.16 -9.70
CA ALA A 176 -9.61 34.06 -10.88
C ALA A 176 -8.09 34.10 -10.58
N ASP A 177 -7.70 34.62 -9.42
CA ASP A 177 -6.29 34.88 -9.05
C ASP A 177 -5.69 33.81 -8.12
N ALA A 178 -6.49 32.85 -7.67
CA ALA A 178 -6.06 31.77 -6.79
C ALA A 178 -6.54 30.42 -7.32
N LEU A 179 -6.00 29.97 -8.46
CA LEU A 179 -6.03 28.54 -8.77
C LEU A 179 -5.24 27.83 -7.66
N ALA A 180 -5.95 27.41 -6.62
CA ALA A 180 -5.45 26.44 -5.66
C ALA A 180 -4.95 25.23 -6.45
N SER A 181 -3.93 24.55 -5.92
CA SER A 181 -3.19 23.45 -6.55
C SER A 181 -3.97 22.36 -7.28
N ASN A 182 -5.23 22.21 -6.93
CA ASN A 182 -6.11 21.15 -7.40
C ASN A 182 -7.00 21.60 -8.57
N TRP A 183 -6.80 22.80 -9.13
CA TRP A 183 -7.55 23.27 -10.30
C TRP A 183 -6.71 23.17 -11.58
N VAL A 184 -7.29 22.58 -12.61
CA VAL A 184 -6.65 22.33 -13.91
C VAL A 184 -7.38 23.14 -14.99
N ASP A 185 -6.63 23.96 -15.72
CA ASP A 185 -7.15 24.67 -16.91
C ASP A 185 -7.27 23.69 -18.08
N THR A 186 -8.50 23.35 -18.44
CA THR A 186 -8.77 22.40 -19.53
C THR A 186 -8.65 23.01 -20.92
N ALA A 187 -8.57 24.35 -21.05
CA ALA A 187 -8.35 25.00 -22.34
C ALA A 187 -6.89 24.89 -22.82
N ARG A 188 -5.95 24.64 -21.91
CA ARG A 188 -4.53 24.47 -22.25
C ARG A 188 -4.25 23.07 -22.79
N PRO A 189 -3.28 22.89 -23.70
CA PRO A 189 -2.85 21.56 -24.13
C PRO A 189 -2.26 20.77 -22.96
N ALA A 190 -2.45 19.44 -22.96
CA ALA A 190 -2.05 18.57 -21.83
C ALA A 190 -0.57 18.69 -21.45
N ALA A 191 0.31 19.01 -22.40
CA ALA A 191 1.74 19.26 -22.16
C ALA A 191 2.00 20.47 -21.26
N ASP A 192 1.19 21.53 -21.40
CA ASP A 192 1.33 22.77 -20.61
C ASP A 192 0.59 22.66 -19.27
N ARG A 193 -0.43 21.79 -19.16
CA ARG A 193 -1.14 21.52 -17.89
C ARG A 193 -0.25 20.87 -16.82
N LEU A 194 0.82 20.19 -17.23
CA LEU A 194 1.80 19.61 -16.31
C LEU A 194 2.64 20.68 -15.59
N GLN A 195 2.74 21.89 -16.14
CA GLN A 195 3.63 22.96 -15.63
C GLN A 195 2.95 23.86 -14.58
N ASP A 196 1.63 24.06 -14.65
CA ASP A 196 0.87 25.01 -13.82
C ASP A 196 0.05 24.40 -12.67
N GLY A 197 0.17 23.09 -12.43
CA GLY A 197 -0.32 22.43 -11.21
C GLY A 197 0.46 22.87 -9.97
N GLY A 198 0.32 24.13 -9.58
CA GLY A 198 1.07 24.77 -8.51
C GLY A 198 0.54 24.42 -7.12
N ALA A 199 1.32 23.63 -6.37
CA ALA A 199 1.22 23.32 -4.93
C ALA A 199 0.37 22.12 -4.51
N GLY A 200 0.34 21.10 -5.36
CA GLY A 200 -0.04 19.73 -5.02
C GLY A 200 0.96 18.75 -5.64
N GLY A 201 2.22 19.15 -5.72
CA GLY A 201 3.36 18.38 -6.23
C GLY A 201 3.25 17.94 -7.70
N ALA A 202 3.99 18.60 -8.59
CA ALA A 202 4.37 17.97 -9.86
C ALA A 202 4.95 16.56 -9.60
N PRO A 203 4.84 15.58 -10.51
CA PRO A 203 5.80 14.48 -10.49
C PRO A 203 7.16 15.13 -10.78
N ALA A 204 7.94 15.30 -9.73
CA ALA A 204 9.31 15.74 -9.87
C ALA A 204 10.01 14.73 -10.80
N GLU A 205 10.66 15.17 -11.89
CA GLU A 205 12.01 14.64 -12.10
C GLU A 205 12.66 14.76 -10.73
N PRO A 206 13.23 13.69 -10.15
CA PRO A 206 13.68 13.73 -8.78
C PRO A 206 14.68 14.87 -8.65
N LYS A 207 14.21 16.05 -8.25
CA LYS A 207 15.04 17.06 -7.63
C LYS A 207 15.58 16.30 -6.46
N LYS A 208 16.84 15.91 -6.60
CA LYS A 208 17.64 15.31 -5.55
C LYS A 208 17.20 16.00 -4.27
N PRO A 209 16.72 15.26 -3.26
CA PRO A 209 16.47 15.89 -1.99
C PRO A 209 17.77 16.61 -1.65
N SER A 210 17.75 17.94 -1.61
CA SER A 210 18.82 18.69 -0.99
C SER A 210 18.66 18.42 0.49
N PHE A 211 19.09 17.23 0.88
CA PHE A 211 19.38 16.88 2.25
C PHE A 211 20.54 17.77 2.63
N VAL A 212 20.20 18.96 3.11
CA VAL A 212 21.05 19.60 4.09
C VAL A 212 20.87 18.70 5.31
N ALA A 213 21.77 17.73 5.43
CA ALA A 213 21.91 16.96 6.66
C ALA A 213 21.84 17.95 7.81
N PHE A 214 21.00 17.66 8.80
CA PHE A 214 21.03 18.34 10.07
C PHE A 214 22.49 18.47 10.52
N THR A 215 23.08 19.65 10.31
CA THR A 215 24.43 19.99 10.77
C THR A 215 24.42 20.34 12.25
N GLY A 216 23.27 20.20 12.91
CA GLY A 216 23.23 20.07 14.34
C GLY A 216 23.96 18.79 14.72
N ALA A 217 24.95 18.90 15.60
CA ALA A 217 25.55 17.78 16.28
C ALA A 217 24.50 17.07 17.16
N GLY A 218 23.60 16.31 16.53
CA GLY A 218 22.59 15.50 17.18
C GLY A 218 23.24 14.23 17.70
N GLN A 219 23.50 14.21 19.01
CA GLN A 219 24.00 13.06 19.74
C GLN A 219 23.11 11.84 19.52
N THR A 220 23.64 10.80 18.86
CA THR A 220 23.02 9.48 18.81
C THR A 220 23.52 8.62 19.97
N LEU A 221 22.60 8.02 20.73
CA LEU A 221 22.88 7.10 21.85
C LEU A 221 23.21 5.67 21.36
N GLY A 222 24.07 5.55 20.36
CA GLY A 222 24.48 4.26 19.81
C GLY A 222 25.65 4.41 18.86
N GLY A 223 26.87 4.25 19.40
CA GLY A 223 28.11 4.40 18.65
C GLY A 223 28.28 3.32 17.59
N GLY A 224 28.21 3.73 16.32
CA GLY A 224 28.64 2.97 15.15
C GLY A 224 29.21 3.94 14.10
N PRO A 225 30.27 3.58 13.36
CA PRO A 225 31.21 4.55 12.83
C PRO A 225 30.63 5.37 11.68
N ALA A 226 30.76 6.69 11.80
CA ALA A 226 30.41 7.74 10.83
C ALA A 226 31.21 7.69 9.50
N ALA A 227 31.85 6.57 9.17
CA ALA A 227 32.76 6.46 8.03
C ALA A 227 32.06 6.19 6.68
N ALA A 228 30.79 5.76 6.68
CA ALA A 228 30.07 5.41 5.45
C ALA A 228 29.51 6.63 4.68
N ALA A 229 29.35 7.78 5.33
CA ALA A 229 28.73 8.97 4.72
C ALA A 229 29.65 9.74 3.76
N ALA A 230 30.97 9.49 3.80
CA ALA A 230 31.94 10.24 2.99
C ALA A 230 32.15 9.70 1.57
N GLY A 231 31.82 8.42 1.32
CA GLY A 231 32.04 7.77 0.00
C GLY A 231 30.95 8.04 -1.04
N ALA A 232 29.72 8.34 -0.60
CA ALA A 232 28.57 8.49 -1.50
C ALA A 232 28.60 9.79 -2.34
N ALA A 233 29.38 10.79 -1.94
CA ALA A 233 29.46 12.08 -2.63
C ALA A 233 30.32 12.05 -3.92
N ALA A 234 31.11 10.99 -4.14
CA ALA A 234 32.02 10.85 -5.29
C ALA A 234 31.49 9.92 -6.41
N MET A 235 30.31 9.32 -6.24
CA MET A 235 29.74 8.34 -7.16
C MET A 235 28.83 9.02 -8.19
N SER A 236 28.82 8.55 -9.44
CA SER A 236 27.92 9.07 -10.47
C SER A 236 26.45 8.84 -10.11
N GLU A 237 25.54 9.64 -10.66
CA GLU A 237 24.11 9.54 -10.36
C GLU A 237 23.54 8.14 -10.64
N GLU A 238 24.04 7.48 -11.68
CA GLU A 238 23.67 6.11 -12.03
C GLU A 238 24.17 5.09 -10.98
N GLN A 239 25.37 5.30 -10.44
CA GLN A 239 25.91 4.48 -9.36
C GLN A 239 25.13 4.70 -8.05
N GLN A 240 24.72 5.93 -7.77
CA GLN A 240 23.89 6.25 -6.60
C GLN A 240 22.49 5.61 -6.71
N LEU A 241 21.88 5.65 -7.89
CA LEU A 241 20.58 5.01 -8.15
C LEU A 241 20.68 3.48 -8.00
N ALA A 242 21.74 2.87 -8.55
CA ALA A 242 21.98 1.44 -8.41
C ALA A 242 22.14 1.02 -6.93
N VAL A 243 22.85 1.81 -6.13
CA VAL A 243 23.00 1.56 -4.68
C VAL A 243 21.67 1.72 -3.94
N ALA A 244 20.86 2.72 -4.28
CA ALA A 244 19.57 2.95 -3.64
C ALA A 244 18.55 1.82 -3.93
N LEU A 245 18.52 1.32 -5.17
CA LEU A 245 17.68 0.18 -5.54
C LEU A 245 18.13 -1.10 -4.84
N ALA A 246 19.44 -1.37 -4.78
CA ALA A 246 19.97 -2.54 -4.08
C ALA A 246 19.61 -2.52 -2.57
N LEU A 247 19.74 -1.37 -1.91
CA LEU A 247 19.32 -1.20 -0.52
C LEU A 247 17.82 -1.39 -0.32
N SER A 248 16.98 -0.92 -1.25
CA SER A 248 15.52 -1.10 -1.18
C SER A 248 15.13 -2.57 -1.31
N ASP A 249 15.75 -3.30 -2.23
CA ASP A 249 15.51 -4.73 -2.40
C ASP A 249 15.95 -5.53 -1.16
N GLU A 250 17.10 -5.18 -0.56
CA GLU A 250 17.60 -5.80 0.66
C GLU A 250 16.67 -5.54 1.87
N LEU A 251 16.11 -4.33 1.97
CA LEU A 251 15.16 -3.95 3.02
C LEU A 251 13.79 -4.63 2.83
N ALA A 252 13.33 -4.76 1.57
CA ALA A 252 12.11 -5.49 1.25
C ALA A 252 12.24 -7.00 1.54
N LEU A 253 13.42 -7.58 1.26
CA LEU A 253 13.71 -8.98 1.56
C LEU A 253 13.75 -9.24 3.07
N THR A 254 14.43 -8.40 3.84
CA THR A 254 14.48 -8.51 5.31
C THR A 254 13.07 -8.42 5.93
N GLN A 255 12.24 -7.45 5.52
CA GLN A 255 10.86 -7.36 6.01
C GLN A 255 10.02 -8.61 5.68
N ARG A 256 10.19 -9.21 4.50
CA ARG A 256 9.50 -10.45 4.13
C ARG A 256 9.95 -11.63 4.99
N LEU A 257 11.25 -11.73 5.28
CA LEU A 257 11.80 -12.79 6.14
C LEU A 257 11.37 -12.63 7.60
N GLU A 258 11.34 -11.40 8.12
CA GLU A 258 10.84 -11.11 9.46
C GLU A 258 9.37 -11.51 9.64
N ARG A 259 8.53 -11.31 8.62
CA ARG A 259 7.13 -11.78 8.64
C ARG A 259 6.98 -13.30 8.62
N ARG A 260 7.93 -14.02 8.01
CA ARG A 260 7.93 -15.50 7.94
C ARG A 260 8.45 -16.16 9.22
N LEU A 261 9.21 -15.41 10.03
CA LEU A 261 9.81 -15.94 11.25
C LEU A 261 8.75 -16.13 12.34
N PRO A 262 8.62 -17.34 12.93
CA PRO A 262 7.68 -17.57 14.01
C PRO A 262 8.05 -16.74 15.26
N ALA A 263 7.04 -16.32 16.01
CA ALA A 263 7.24 -15.57 17.25
C ALA A 263 8.15 -16.36 18.22
N GLU A 264 9.03 -15.65 18.94
CA GLU A 264 9.91 -16.32 19.90
C GLU A 264 9.07 -16.91 21.05
N PRO A 265 9.30 -18.18 21.42
CA PRO A 265 8.55 -18.81 22.49
C PRO A 265 8.82 -18.14 23.85
N PRO A 266 7.78 -17.93 24.68
CA PRO A 266 7.92 -17.31 25.99
C PRO A 266 8.73 -18.19 26.95
N GLU A 267 9.24 -17.58 28.03
CA GLU A 267 10.05 -18.29 29.02
C GLU A 267 9.26 -19.40 29.71
N GLY A 268 9.82 -20.62 29.76
CA GLY A 268 9.20 -21.80 30.37
C GLY A 268 8.61 -22.82 29.40
N VAL A 269 8.49 -22.49 28.10
CA VAL A 269 8.09 -23.45 27.06
C VAL A 269 9.31 -24.18 26.50
N ALA A 270 9.17 -25.47 26.16
CA ALA A 270 10.23 -26.26 25.55
C ALA A 270 10.65 -25.65 24.21
N ALA A 271 11.84 -25.03 24.17
CA ALA A 271 12.36 -24.30 23.02
C ALA A 271 13.81 -24.68 22.76
N ALA A 272 14.20 -24.72 21.48
CA ALA A 272 15.57 -24.88 21.05
C ALA A 272 16.26 -23.51 21.00
N ARG A 273 17.30 -23.31 21.82
CA ARG A 273 18.13 -22.10 21.75
C ARG A 273 19.21 -22.28 20.69
N VAL A 274 19.10 -21.52 19.61
CA VAL A 274 20.10 -21.54 18.53
C VAL A 274 21.03 -20.35 18.67
N LEU A 275 22.33 -20.64 18.65
CA LEU A 275 23.41 -19.66 18.54
C LEU A 275 24.07 -19.81 17.18
N VAL A 276 24.03 -18.76 16.36
CA VAL A 276 24.71 -18.71 15.07
C VAL A 276 25.93 -17.82 15.20
N ARG A 277 27.11 -18.35 14.83
CA ARG A 277 28.33 -17.59 14.67
C ARG A 277 28.42 -17.08 13.24
N MET A 278 28.45 -15.76 13.11
CA MET A 278 28.54 -15.04 11.85
C MET A 278 29.99 -14.97 11.35
N PRO A 279 30.23 -14.69 10.05
CA PRO A 279 31.57 -14.64 9.46
C PRO A 279 32.49 -13.56 10.05
N ASP A 280 31.93 -12.45 10.52
CA ASP A 280 32.62 -11.37 11.25
C ASP A 280 32.99 -11.74 12.69
N GLY A 281 32.62 -12.94 13.14
CA GLY A 281 32.81 -13.39 14.52
C GLY A 281 31.71 -12.93 15.48
N ALA A 282 30.72 -12.16 15.03
CA ALA A 282 29.54 -11.83 15.80
C ALA A 282 28.72 -13.09 16.09
N ARG A 283 27.92 -13.02 17.16
CA ARG A 283 27.09 -14.14 17.62
C ARG A 283 25.65 -13.67 17.69
N ALA A 284 24.79 -14.28 16.90
CA ALA A 284 23.36 -14.06 16.95
C ALA A 284 22.69 -15.24 17.67
N SER A 285 21.73 -14.98 18.56
CA SER A 285 21.00 -16.05 19.24
C SER A 285 19.50 -15.81 19.22
N ARG A 286 18.74 -16.87 18.96
CA ARG A 286 17.27 -16.84 18.96
C ARG A 286 16.71 -18.16 19.49
N LYS A 287 15.56 -18.09 20.15
CA LYS A 287 14.79 -19.27 20.58
C LYS A 287 13.80 -19.66 19.48
N PHE A 288 13.71 -20.94 19.19
CA PHE A 288 12.74 -21.52 18.25
C PHE A 288 11.90 -22.59 18.95
N ALA A 289 10.63 -22.69 18.56
CA ALA A 289 9.78 -23.79 18.98
C ALA A 289 10.30 -25.12 18.39
N ALA A 290 10.03 -26.25 19.05
CA ALA A 290 10.53 -27.56 18.61
C ALA A 290 9.96 -27.98 17.25
N GLU A 291 8.74 -27.55 16.96
CA GLU A 291 7.97 -27.75 15.73
C GLU A 291 8.33 -26.76 14.60
N ALA A 292 9.19 -25.77 14.86
CA ALA A 292 9.62 -24.84 13.82
C ALA A 292 10.39 -25.58 12.71
N THR A 293 10.24 -25.12 11.46
CA THR A 293 10.93 -25.71 10.30
C THR A 293 12.35 -25.19 10.20
N LEU A 294 13.27 -25.97 9.64
CA LEU A 294 14.65 -25.51 9.38
C LEU A 294 14.71 -24.30 8.43
N GLN A 295 13.68 -24.08 7.62
CA GLN A 295 13.57 -22.87 6.81
C GLN A 295 13.50 -21.59 7.67
N SER A 296 12.86 -21.64 8.84
CA SER A 296 12.84 -20.50 9.77
C SER A 296 14.23 -20.18 10.34
N LEU A 297 15.13 -21.17 10.43
CA LEU A 297 16.53 -20.94 10.80
C LEU A 297 17.28 -20.18 9.70
N VAL A 298 17.06 -20.55 8.43
CA VAL A 298 17.64 -19.86 7.27
C VAL A 298 17.12 -18.42 7.18
N ASP A 299 15.82 -18.22 7.35
CA ASP A 299 15.21 -16.89 7.33
C ASP A 299 15.82 -15.99 8.43
N PHE A 300 16.06 -16.53 9.63
CA PHE A 300 16.73 -15.81 10.73
C PHE A 300 18.18 -15.45 10.39
N VAL A 301 18.94 -16.39 9.82
CA VAL A 301 20.34 -16.15 9.44
C VAL A 301 20.46 -15.07 8.37
N LEU A 302 19.56 -15.06 7.39
CA LEU A 302 19.53 -14.04 6.35
C LEU A 302 19.20 -12.65 6.90
N VAL A 303 18.28 -12.54 7.86
CA VAL A 303 18.01 -11.27 8.58
C VAL A 303 19.24 -10.78 9.34
N GLN A 304 19.97 -11.68 10.00
CA GLN A 304 21.19 -11.33 10.73
C GLN A 304 22.37 -10.95 9.81
N LEU A 305 22.47 -11.57 8.62
CA LEU A 305 23.46 -11.21 7.61
C LEU A 305 23.26 -9.78 7.10
N ALA A 306 22.00 -9.43 6.78
CA ALA A 306 21.63 -8.08 6.36
C ALA A 306 21.90 -7.04 7.46
N ALA A 307 21.54 -7.34 8.72
CA ALA A 307 21.80 -6.46 9.86
C ALA A 307 23.30 -6.22 10.12
N GLY A 308 24.15 -7.20 9.81
CA GLY A 308 25.60 -7.09 9.94
C GLY A 308 26.28 -6.36 8.78
N GLY A 309 25.54 -5.83 7.79
CA GLY A 309 26.12 -5.23 6.59
C GLY A 309 26.86 -6.23 5.68
N HIS A 310 26.68 -7.52 5.92
CA HIS A 310 27.19 -8.60 5.07
C HIS A 310 26.14 -8.85 4.00
N SER A 311 26.03 -7.89 3.09
CA SER A 311 25.01 -7.92 2.04
C SER A 311 25.12 -9.22 1.22
N ALA A 312 23.99 -9.64 0.65
CA ALA A 312 23.79 -10.78 -0.25
C ALA A 312 24.68 -10.77 -1.53
N HIS A 313 25.68 -9.90 -1.58
CA HIS A 313 26.64 -9.67 -2.65
C HIS A 313 28.00 -10.39 -2.48
N HIS A 314 28.11 -11.38 -1.58
CA HIS A 314 29.16 -12.39 -1.75
C HIS A 314 29.01 -12.97 -3.18
N ALA A 315 30.09 -13.07 -3.95
CA ALA A 315 30.03 -13.30 -5.40
C ALA A 315 29.17 -14.50 -5.82
N SER A 316 29.04 -15.52 -4.95
CA SER A 316 28.21 -16.70 -5.12
C SER A 316 26.77 -16.58 -4.58
N GLY A 317 26.50 -15.72 -3.60
CA GLY A 317 25.22 -15.65 -2.88
C GLY A 317 24.85 -16.95 -2.14
N ARG A 318 25.81 -17.87 -1.97
CA ARG A 318 25.62 -19.18 -1.36
C ARG A 318 26.26 -19.24 0.01
N TRP A 319 25.54 -19.83 0.94
CA TRP A 319 25.93 -19.92 2.34
C TRP A 319 25.72 -21.34 2.85
N GLN A 320 26.60 -21.75 3.76
CA GLN A 320 26.52 -23.02 4.43
C GLN A 320 26.50 -22.85 5.93
N LEU A 321 25.46 -23.39 6.57
CA LEU A 321 25.34 -23.50 8.01
C LEU A 321 25.81 -24.90 8.44
N SER A 322 26.77 -24.96 9.36
CA SER A 322 27.30 -26.22 9.86
C SER A 322 27.29 -26.29 11.40
N SER A 323 26.95 -27.45 11.95
CA SER A 323 27.04 -27.74 13.38
C SER A 323 27.78 -29.05 13.59
N GLN A 324 28.59 -29.12 14.66
CA GLN A 324 29.31 -30.34 15.05
C GLN A 324 28.42 -31.26 15.90
N TYR A 325 27.57 -30.68 16.76
CA TYR A 325 26.68 -31.41 17.66
C TYR A 325 25.37 -30.63 17.82
N PRO A 326 24.25 -31.08 17.20
CA PRO A 326 24.13 -32.21 16.27
C PRO A 326 24.85 -31.96 14.94
N ALA A 327 25.25 -33.03 14.24
CA ALA A 327 25.88 -32.93 12.93
C ALA A 327 24.84 -32.47 11.89
N LEU A 328 24.93 -31.21 11.47
CA LEU A 328 24.01 -30.60 10.51
C LEU A 328 24.80 -29.80 9.48
N LYS A 329 24.46 -29.95 8.21
CA LYS A 329 25.00 -29.14 7.10
C LYS A 329 23.85 -28.67 6.22
N LEU A 330 23.56 -27.38 6.24
CA LEU A 330 22.52 -26.75 5.41
C LEU A 330 23.18 -25.81 4.42
N ALA A 331 22.98 -26.05 3.12
CA ALA A 331 23.33 -25.11 2.07
C ALA A 331 22.09 -24.30 1.66
N PHE A 332 22.23 -22.99 1.53
CA PHE A 332 21.13 -22.09 1.18
C PHE A 332 21.64 -20.87 0.39
N SER A 333 20.73 -20.23 -0.34
CA SER A 333 21.03 -19.06 -1.16
C SER A 333 20.39 -17.81 -0.58
N SER A 334 21.17 -16.73 -0.47
CA SER A 334 20.68 -15.42 -0.03
C SER A 334 19.85 -14.70 -1.09
N ARG A 335 19.92 -15.13 -2.37
CA ARG A 335 19.15 -14.53 -3.47
C ARG A 335 17.71 -15.06 -3.54
N THR A 336 17.55 -16.37 -3.31
CA THR A 336 16.26 -17.05 -3.39
C THR A 336 15.63 -17.28 -2.02
N ALA A 337 16.39 -17.04 -0.94
CA ALA A 337 15.98 -17.30 0.44
C ALA A 337 15.44 -18.73 0.66
N CYS A 338 16.01 -19.70 -0.05
CA CYS A 338 15.63 -21.11 0.02
C CYS A 338 16.86 -22.00 0.26
N MET A 339 16.62 -23.14 0.88
CA MET A 339 17.62 -24.21 1.00
C MET A 339 17.86 -24.86 -0.37
N GLU A 340 19.08 -25.33 -0.62
CA GLU A 340 19.41 -26.00 -1.89
C GLU A 340 19.00 -27.48 -1.89
N ASN A 341 18.87 -28.10 -0.71
CA ASN A 341 18.44 -29.48 -0.55
C ASN A 341 16.98 -29.55 -0.06
N SER A 342 16.09 -30.08 -0.91
CA SER A 342 14.66 -30.27 -0.61
C SER A 342 14.39 -31.24 0.54
N GLU A 343 15.31 -32.17 0.83
CA GLU A 343 15.20 -33.10 1.97
C GLU A 343 15.21 -32.37 3.33
N HIS A 344 15.81 -31.19 3.40
CA HIS A 344 15.90 -30.40 4.63
C HIS A 344 14.73 -29.42 4.82
N GLU A 345 13.89 -29.21 3.80
CA GLU A 345 12.73 -28.31 3.87
C GLU A 345 11.63 -28.84 4.78
N ALA A 346 11.47 -30.16 4.87
CA ALA A 346 10.46 -30.82 5.70
C ALA A 346 10.94 -31.11 7.14
N LEU A 347 12.20 -30.83 7.46
CA LEU A 347 12.75 -31.08 8.79
C LEU A 347 12.37 -29.99 9.79
N THR A 348 12.04 -30.42 11.01
CA THR A 348 11.81 -29.55 12.17
C THR A 348 13.04 -29.51 13.07
N PHE A 349 13.07 -28.53 13.98
CA PHE A 349 14.14 -28.42 14.98
C PHE A 349 14.22 -29.66 15.89
N ALA A 350 13.08 -30.29 16.20
CA ALA A 350 13.02 -31.55 16.93
C ALA A 350 13.65 -32.71 16.14
N SER A 351 13.27 -32.90 14.86
CA SER A 351 13.81 -33.98 14.04
C SER A 351 15.29 -33.79 13.67
N ALA A 352 15.77 -32.56 13.62
CA ALA A 352 17.17 -32.22 13.38
C ALA A 352 18.06 -32.31 14.64
N GLY A 353 17.48 -32.64 15.81
CA GLY A 353 18.23 -32.78 17.07
C GLY A 353 18.79 -31.45 17.62
N LEU A 354 18.20 -30.31 17.24
CA LEU A 354 18.71 -28.97 17.61
C LEU A 354 18.23 -28.50 19.00
N ALA A 355 17.29 -29.22 19.62
CA ALA A 355 16.85 -28.99 21.00
C ALA A 355 17.75 -29.75 22.00
N PRO A 356 18.05 -29.20 23.20
CA PRO A 356 17.59 -27.92 23.75
C PRO A 356 18.43 -26.71 23.32
N SER A 357 19.64 -26.95 22.78
CA SER A 357 20.51 -25.88 22.29
C SER A 357 21.42 -26.37 21.17
N ALA A 358 21.62 -25.54 20.15
CA ALA A 358 22.54 -25.83 19.06
C ALA A 358 23.45 -24.64 18.75
N GLN A 359 24.70 -24.93 18.41
CA GLN A 359 25.68 -23.95 17.96
C GLN A 359 25.99 -24.19 16.49
N LEU A 360 25.74 -23.18 15.67
CA LEU A 360 25.87 -23.25 14.23
C LEU A 360 26.90 -22.23 13.75
N HIS A 361 27.69 -22.64 12.78
CA HIS A 361 28.73 -21.82 12.15
C HIS A 361 28.31 -21.53 10.72
N LEU A 362 28.23 -20.24 10.40
CA LEU A 362 27.94 -19.78 9.05
C LEU A 362 29.24 -19.56 8.28
N ALA A 363 29.34 -20.17 7.10
CA ALA A 363 30.45 -19.99 6.17
C ALA A 363 29.90 -19.68 4.77
N ALA A 364 30.61 -18.88 3.99
CA ALA A 364 30.33 -18.74 2.58
C ALA A 364 30.68 -20.04 1.84
N ALA A 365 29.83 -20.46 0.91
CA ALA A 365 30.00 -21.69 0.13
C ALA A 365 30.61 -21.43 -1.25
#